data_AF-L2GXJ6-F1
#
_entry.id   AF-L2GXJ6-F1
#
_cell.length_a   1.000
_cell.length_b   1.000
_cell.length_c   1.000
_cell.angle_alpha   90.00
_cell.angle_beta   90.00
_cell.angle_gamma   90.00
#
_symmetry.space_group_name_H-M   'P 1'
#
loop_
_entity.id
_entity.type
_entity.pdbx_description
1 polymer ?
#
loop_
_entity_poly.entity_id
_entity_poly.type
_entity_poly.pdbx_seq_one_letter_code
_entity_poly.pdbx_strand_id
1 'polypeptide(L)'
;MRKKGGRSKNINAQRTMIYAEPGISEYGQVTRALGNGRFEVVGTDSSTRVCKVRGSMYKRVWIQINDIVLVSNREEDNKGDIMHKYFLYEIKQLKDSKLIPENFSGDKENAAAIEFAHI
;
A
#
# COMPACT_ATOMS: atom_id res chain seq x y z
N MET A 1 6.85 -13.69 -31.49
CA MET A 1 6.70 -13.51 -30.03
C MET A 1 7.51 -12.27 -29.59
N ARG A 2 6.90 -11.08 -29.43
CA ARG A 2 7.65 -9.85 -29.10
C ARG A 2 7.99 -9.80 -27.60
N LYS A 3 9.27 -9.95 -27.25
CA LYS A 3 9.80 -9.53 -25.94
C LYS A 3 9.67 -8.00 -25.86
N LYS A 4 8.63 -7.48 -25.20
CA LYS A 4 8.55 -6.04 -24.89
C LYS A 4 9.53 -5.74 -23.77
N GLY A 5 10.67 -5.17 -24.16
CA GLY A 5 11.76 -4.75 -23.30
C GLY A 5 11.32 -3.82 -22.17
N GLY A 6 12.00 -3.98 -21.04
CA GLY A 6 11.78 -3.23 -19.81
C GLY A 6 12.15 -1.76 -19.98
N ARG A 7 11.26 -0.89 -19.52
CA ARG A 7 11.66 0.36 -18.90
C ARG A 7 11.52 0.14 -17.40
N SER A 8 12.65 -0.09 -16.73
CA SER A 8 12.71 0.07 -15.28
C SER A 8 12.44 1.54 -15.01
N LYS A 9 11.18 1.90 -14.71
CA LYS A 9 10.88 3.24 -14.22
C LYS A 9 11.47 3.31 -12.83
N ASN A 10 12.42 4.22 -12.66
CA ASN A 10 13.07 4.53 -11.39
C ASN A 10 11.99 4.64 -10.30
N ILE A 11 11.92 3.65 -9.40
CA ILE A 11 10.86 3.53 -8.38
C ILE A 11 10.91 4.71 -7.38
N ASN A 12 12.07 5.39 -7.33
CA ASN A 12 12.36 6.53 -6.47
C ASN A 12 12.11 7.91 -7.11
N ALA A 13 11.64 7.98 -8.36
CA ALA A 13 11.21 9.26 -8.91
C ALA A 13 9.95 9.71 -8.17
N GLN A 14 9.95 10.94 -7.63
CA GLN A 14 8.84 11.54 -6.89
C GLN A 14 7.52 11.35 -7.64
N ARG A 15 6.78 10.34 -7.21
CA ARG A 15 5.51 9.94 -7.79
C ARG A 15 4.41 10.76 -7.13
N THR A 16 3.42 11.18 -7.91
CA THR A 16 2.27 11.89 -7.39
C THR A 16 1.56 11.01 -6.36
N MET A 17 1.30 11.57 -5.18
CA MET A 17 0.53 10.91 -4.14
C MET A 17 -0.89 10.65 -4.64
N ILE A 18 -1.37 9.42 -4.40
CA ILE A 18 -2.75 9.03 -4.71
C ILE A 18 -3.51 9.04 -3.40
N TYR A 19 -4.63 9.75 -3.35
CA TYR A 19 -5.51 9.81 -2.19
C TYR A 19 -6.69 8.84 -2.34
N ALA A 20 -7.24 8.41 -1.21
CA ALA A 20 -8.48 7.64 -1.18
C ALA A 20 -9.66 8.49 -1.65
N GLU A 21 -10.52 7.89 -2.47
CA GLU A 21 -11.78 8.46 -2.93
C GLU A 21 -12.94 7.85 -2.14
N PRO A 22 -13.77 8.68 -1.46
CA PRO A 22 -14.88 8.21 -0.63
C PRO A 22 -15.81 7.25 -1.39
N GLY A 23 -16.14 6.12 -0.76
CA GLY A 23 -17.06 5.12 -1.30
C GLY A 23 -16.46 4.17 -2.35
N ILE A 24 -15.28 4.47 -2.90
CA ILE A 24 -14.60 3.62 -3.91
C ILE A 24 -13.34 3.00 -3.32
N SER A 25 -12.59 3.78 -2.54
CA SER A 25 -11.33 3.35 -1.95
C SER A 25 -11.11 3.94 -0.56
N GLU A 26 -10.21 3.31 0.18
CA GLU A 26 -9.92 3.63 1.57
C GLU A 26 -8.46 3.29 1.89
N TYR A 27 -7.92 3.95 2.92
CA TYR A 27 -6.62 3.58 3.46
C TYR A 27 -6.77 2.37 4.38
N GLY A 28 -5.74 1.53 4.40
CA GLY A 28 -5.70 0.40 5.32
C GLY A 28 -4.29 0.00 5.69
N GLN A 29 -4.18 -0.74 6.78
CA GLN A 29 -2.95 -1.33 7.25
C GLN A 29 -2.99 -2.84 7.06
N VAL A 30 -1.94 -3.40 6.47
CA VAL A 30 -1.79 -4.85 6.32
C VAL A 30 -1.54 -5.47 7.70
N THR A 31 -2.40 -6.39 8.12
CA THR A 31 -2.26 -7.09 9.40
C THR A 31 -1.65 -8.47 9.24
N ARG A 32 -2.08 -9.22 8.21
CA ARG A 32 -1.64 -10.61 8.00
C ARG A 32 -1.48 -10.96 6.53
N ALA A 33 -0.52 -11.83 6.22
CA ALA A 33 -0.35 -12.40 4.89
C ALA A 33 -1.10 -13.74 4.80
N LEU A 34 -1.96 -13.88 3.77
CA LEU A 34 -2.80 -15.08 3.56
C LEU A 34 -2.27 -15.97 2.42
N GLY A 35 -1.26 -15.50 1.67
CA GLY A 35 -0.67 -16.23 0.54
C GLY A 35 -1.39 -15.98 -0.79
N ASN A 36 -0.78 -16.42 -1.90
CA ASN A 36 -1.30 -16.22 -3.27
C ASN A 36 -1.69 -14.75 -3.58
N GLY A 37 -0.85 -13.81 -3.10
CA GLY A 37 -1.09 -12.37 -3.25
C GLY A 37 -2.30 -11.84 -2.50
N ARG A 38 -2.75 -12.51 -1.44
CA ARG A 38 -3.81 -12.04 -0.55
C ARG A 38 -3.27 -11.64 0.81
N PHE A 39 -3.85 -10.59 1.34
CA PHE A 39 -3.52 -10.02 2.63
C PHE A 39 -4.80 -9.66 3.36
N GLU A 40 -4.75 -9.76 4.68
CA GLU A 40 -5.75 -9.20 5.57
C GLU A 40 -5.36 -7.74 5.83
N VAL A 41 -6.31 -6.83 5.63
CA VAL A 41 -6.11 -5.39 5.76
C VAL A 41 -7.21 -4.82 6.66
N VAL A 42 -6.81 -4.04 7.66
CA VAL A 42 -7.73 -3.28 8.50
C VAL A 42 -7.84 -1.87 7.92
N GLY A 43 -9.05 -1.49 7.53
CA GLY A 43 -9.36 -0.17 6.98
C GLY A 43 -9.41 0.91 8.06
N THR A 44 -9.43 2.18 7.64
CA THR A 44 -9.66 3.32 8.54
C THR A 44 -11.06 3.32 9.15
N ASP A 45 -12.00 2.59 8.57
CA ASP A 45 -13.35 2.34 9.07
C ASP A 45 -13.41 1.23 10.14
N SER A 46 -12.24 0.70 10.54
CA SER A 46 -12.09 -0.41 11.50
C SER A 46 -12.60 -1.77 11.01
N SER A 47 -13.06 -1.90 9.77
CA SER A 47 -13.44 -3.20 9.23
C SER A 47 -12.24 -3.90 8.60
N THR A 48 -12.29 -5.23 8.61
CA THR A 48 -11.20 -6.09 8.17
C THR A 48 -11.57 -6.76 6.85
N ARG A 49 -10.69 -6.64 5.86
CA ARG A 49 -10.94 -7.13 4.50
C ARG A 49 -9.84 -8.07 4.05
N VAL A 50 -10.23 -9.06 3.25
CA VAL A 50 -9.30 -9.88 2.48
C VAL A 50 -9.05 -9.19 1.14
N CYS A 51 -7.86 -8.59 1.01
CA CYS A 51 -7.49 -7.82 -0.16
C CYS A 51 -6.52 -8.61 -1.04
N LYS A 52 -6.78 -8.59 -2.36
CA LYS A 52 -5.87 -9.17 -3.36
C LYS A 52 -4.98 -8.09 -3.96
N VAL A 53 -3.69 -8.37 -4.15
CA VAL A 53 -2.79 -7.45 -4.84
C VAL A 53 -3.22 -7.30 -6.31
N ARG A 54 -3.47 -6.06 -6.75
CA ARG A 54 -3.83 -5.78 -8.15
C ARG A 54 -2.73 -6.31 -9.08
N GLY A 55 -3.13 -6.89 -10.20
CA GLY A 55 -2.19 -7.54 -11.13
C GLY A 55 -1.07 -6.62 -11.63
N SER A 56 -1.31 -5.31 -11.70
CA SER A 56 -0.28 -4.31 -12.03
C SER A 56 0.84 -4.19 -10.99
N MET A 57 0.58 -4.56 -9.74
CA MET A 57 1.51 -4.48 -8.60
C MET A 57 2.21 -5.80 -8.28
N TYR A 58 1.56 -6.94 -8.54
CA TYR A 58 1.98 -8.28 -8.05
C TYR A 58 3.44 -8.68 -8.33
N LYS A 59 4.08 -8.09 -9.35
CA LYS A 59 5.50 -8.32 -9.69
C LYS A 59 6.41 -7.10 -9.48
N ARG A 60 5.85 -5.96 -9.08
CA ARG A 60 6.54 -4.65 -9.04
C ARG A 60 6.69 -4.11 -7.62
N VAL A 61 5.77 -4.49 -6.74
CA VAL A 61 5.71 -3.96 -5.37
C VAL A 61 5.63 -5.13 -4.42
N TRP A 62 6.54 -5.15 -3.46
CA TRP A 62 6.53 -6.10 -2.37
C TRP A 62 5.73 -5.53 -1.19
N ILE A 63 4.77 -6.32 -0.70
CA ILE A 63 3.89 -5.94 0.41
C ILE A 63 4.19 -6.87 1.59
N GLN A 64 4.37 -6.28 2.76
CA GLN A 64 4.64 -6.93 4.03
C GLN A 64 3.56 -6.56 5.05
N ILE A 65 3.59 -7.25 6.19
CA ILE A 65 2.77 -6.89 7.35
C ILE A 65 3.17 -5.48 7.81
N ASN A 66 2.21 -4.71 8.31
CA ASN A 66 2.32 -3.31 8.75
C ASN A 66 2.46 -2.27 7.64
N ASP A 67 2.57 -2.66 6.38
CA ASP A 67 2.51 -1.71 5.26
C ASP A 67 1.18 -0.95 5.24
N ILE A 68 1.25 0.34 4.90
CA ILE A 68 0.07 1.18 4.65
C ILE A 68 -0.24 1.15 3.16
N VAL A 69 -1.49 0.84 2.83
CA VAL A 69 -1.94 0.59 1.48
C VAL A 69 -3.23 1.34 1.16
N LEU A 70 -3.46 1.58 -0.13
CA LEU A 70 -4.75 2.00 -0.65
C LEU A 70 -5.51 0.76 -1.12
N VAL A 71 -6.72 0.58 -0.59
CA VAL A 71 -7.62 -0.52 -0.91
C VAL A 71 -8.81 0.02 -1.69
N SER A 72 -9.19 -0.64 -2.77
CA SER A 72 -10.50 -0.45 -3.39
C SER A 72 -11.48 -1.48 -2.83
N ASN A 73 -12.63 -0.97 -2.39
CA ASN A 73 -13.73 -1.79 -1.91
C ASN A 73 -14.45 -2.43 -3.10
N ARG A 74 -14.92 -3.66 -2.92
CA ARG A 74 -15.80 -4.35 -3.88
C ARG A 74 -17.22 -4.35 -3.35
N GLU A 75 -18.17 -4.70 -4.21
CA GLU A 75 -19.59 -4.86 -3.85
C GLU A 75 -19.82 -5.96 -2.80
N GLU A 76 -18.88 -6.89 -2.65
CA GLU A 76 -18.94 -7.92 -1.61
C GLU A 76 -18.26 -7.44 -0.33
N ASP A 77 -19.01 -7.43 0.76
CA ASP A 77 -18.52 -7.08 2.08
C ASP A 77 -17.32 -7.95 2.47
N ASN A 78 -16.26 -7.31 3.00
CA ASN A 78 -15.00 -7.91 3.43
C ASN A 78 -14.01 -8.29 2.31
N LYS A 79 -14.23 -7.90 1.05
CA LYS A 79 -13.26 -8.11 -0.03
C LYS A 79 -12.82 -6.81 -0.70
N GLY A 80 -11.57 -6.79 -1.13
CA GLY A 80 -11.02 -5.64 -1.83
C GLY A 80 -9.81 -5.97 -2.71
N ASP A 81 -9.30 -4.94 -3.36
CA ASP A 81 -8.03 -4.99 -4.10
C ASP A 81 -7.04 -3.97 -3.57
N ILE A 82 -5.79 -4.38 -3.35
CA ILE A 82 -4.70 -3.45 -3.03
C ILE A 82 -4.28 -2.74 -4.31
N MET A 83 -4.47 -1.42 -4.33
CA MET A 83 -4.19 -0.55 -5.48
C MET A 83 -2.85 0.18 -5.38
N HIS A 84 -2.40 0.48 -4.17
CA HIS A 84 -1.18 1.24 -3.93
C HIS A 84 -0.55 0.85 -2.59
N LYS A 85 0.79 0.92 -2.51
CA LYS A 85 1.54 0.84 -1.26
C LYS A 85 2.20 2.19 -1.03
N TYR A 86 1.96 2.77 0.14
CA TYR A 86 2.55 4.04 0.54
C TYR A 86 3.93 3.81 1.14
N PHE A 87 4.88 4.67 0.76
CA PHE A 87 6.19 4.74 1.40
C PHE A 87 6.12 5.61 2.66
N LEU A 88 7.16 5.55 3.49
CA LEU A 88 7.20 6.26 4.76
C LEU A 88 7.00 7.78 4.64
N TYR A 89 7.59 8.42 3.61
CA TYR A 89 7.41 9.86 3.40
C TYR A 89 5.95 10.21 3.06
N GLU A 90 5.24 9.32 2.35
CA GLU A 90 3.82 9.47 2.01
C GLU A 90 2.97 9.26 3.27
N ILE A 91 3.30 8.25 4.08
CA ILE A 91 2.62 7.95 5.35
C ILE A 91 2.71 9.14 6.31
N LYS A 92 3.86 9.81 6.41
CA LYS A 92 4.01 11.03 7.22
C LYS A 92 3.03 12.12 6.79
N GLN A 93 2.97 12.42 5.49
CA GLN A 93 2.04 13.41 4.95
C GLN A 93 0.56 13.02 5.17
N LEU A 94 0.22 11.73 5.06
CA LEU A 94 -1.14 11.24 5.34
C LEU A 94 -1.52 11.40 6.81
N LYS A 95 -0.58 11.17 7.74
CA LYS A 95 -0.76 11.39 9.18
C LYS A 95 -0.91 12.88 9.50
N ASP A 96 -0.04 13.72 8.95
CA ASP A 96 -0.09 15.18 9.13
C ASP A 96 -1.42 15.76 8.62
N SER A 97 -1.95 15.19 7.52
CA SER A 97 -3.25 15.54 6.94
C SER A 97 -4.45 14.90 7.65
N LYS A 98 -4.23 14.12 8.72
CA LYS A 98 -5.26 13.39 9.50
C LYS A 98 -6.15 12.46 8.65
N LEU A 99 -5.63 11.94 7.55
CA LEU A 99 -6.34 11.01 6.67
C LEU A 99 -6.25 9.56 7.16
N ILE A 100 -5.22 9.26 7.96
CA ILE A 100 -5.04 7.97 8.62
C ILE A 100 -4.76 8.20 10.11
N PRO A 101 -5.20 7.28 10.99
CA PRO A 101 -4.95 7.41 12.42
C PRO A 101 -3.47 7.15 12.78
N GLU A 102 -3.03 7.74 13.89
CA GLU A 102 -1.61 7.69 14.31
C GLU A 102 -1.14 6.28 14.66
N ASN A 103 -2.08 5.42 15.10
CA ASN A 103 -1.86 4.04 15.48
C ASN A 103 -1.41 3.14 14.31
N PHE A 104 -1.59 3.57 13.06
CA PHE A 104 -1.08 2.84 11.90
C PHE A 104 0.45 2.84 11.92
N SER A 105 1.03 1.69 12.23
CA SER A 105 2.48 1.52 12.35
C SER A 105 3.09 1.31 10.96
N GLY A 106 3.49 2.39 10.28
CA GLY A 106 4.37 2.25 9.11
C GLY A 106 5.73 1.69 9.55
N ASP A 107 6.32 0.80 8.76
CA ASP A 107 7.61 0.15 9.03
C ASP A 107 8.67 1.16 9.50
N LYS A 108 8.91 1.21 10.81
CA LYS A 108 9.94 2.08 11.41
C LYS A 108 11.35 1.60 11.08
N GLU A 109 11.51 0.31 10.76
CA GLU A 109 12.82 -0.34 10.58
C GLU A 109 13.39 -0.19 9.16
N ASN A 110 12.55 -0.22 8.13
CA ASN A 110 12.98 -0.03 6.73
C ASN A 110 13.35 1.44 6.41
N ALA A 111 12.87 2.39 7.21
CA ALA A 111 13.19 3.81 7.11
C ALA A 111 14.68 4.09 7.26
N ALA A 112 15.28 3.52 8.32
CA ALA A 112 16.67 3.72 8.67
C ALA A 112 17.60 3.14 7.58
N ALA A 113 17.26 1.97 7.03
CA ALA A 113 18.05 1.33 5.98
C ALA A 113 18.12 2.15 4.67
N ILE A 114 17.09 2.94 4.35
CA ILE A 114 17.07 3.80 3.15
C ILE A 114 17.92 5.07 3.36
N GLU A 115 17.94 5.63 4.58
CA GLU A 115 18.81 6.78 4.91
C GLU A 115 20.30 6.42 4.84
N PHE A 116 20.68 5.21 5.28
CA PHE A 116 22.07 4.75 5.18
C PHE A 116 22.51 4.39 3.75
N ALA A 117 21.58 4.16 2.82
CA ALA A 117 21.89 3.77 1.44
C ALA A 117 22.02 4.94 0.45
N HIS A 118 21.73 6.18 0.90
CA HIS A 118 21.83 7.40 0.08
C HIS A 118 22.94 8.36 0.54
N ILE A 119 23.80 7.91 1.46
CA ILE A 119 25.08 8.57 1.83
C ILE A 119 26.21 7.77 1.17
#